data_AF-A0A818QX53-F1
#
_entry.id   AF-A0A818QX53-F1
#
_cell.length_a   1.000
_cell.length_b   1.000
_cell.length_c   1.000
_cell.angle_alpha   90.00
_cell.angle_beta   90.00
_cell.angle_gamma   90.00
#
_symmetry.space_group_name_H-M   'P 1'
#
loop_
_entity.id
_entity.type
_entity.pdbx_description
1 polymer ?
#
loop_
_entity_poly.entity_id
_entity_poly.type
_entity_poly.pdbx_seq_one_letter_code
_entity_poly.pdbx_strand_id
1 'polypeptide(L)'
;MGQSLQKFDFVSRCYRAVRVLAAELTSTQNIYPAGSAYMWQKLLLDESPTALRSFGFTHFFLMEADTRPIRANWLDAIINQITQGHPDLNYFSTDWWMLGSIYRGTMPINLHFLHINGNAIYHLSSSFLEYLKTVWEAIPFNSNRTLGYDLDIFNFFFSVDTQDQFQLTKRVWHKFRFSEFIQNCWRTGCSDWEISPSTYIIHGGVKS
;
A
#
# COMPACT_ATOMS: atom_id res chain seq x y z
N MET A 1 9.21 4.30 -28.00
CA MET A 1 7.98 4.55 -28.81
C MET A 1 6.84 4.74 -27.84
N GLY A 2 6.27 5.94 -27.73
CA GLY A 2 5.19 6.22 -26.77
C GLY A 2 3.86 5.71 -27.32
N GLN A 3 3.27 4.70 -26.67
CA GLN A 3 1.87 4.37 -26.91
C GLN A 3 1.01 5.54 -26.43
N SER A 4 0.17 6.09 -27.31
CA SER A 4 -0.78 7.13 -26.93
C SER A 4 -1.83 6.50 -26.01
N LEU A 5 -1.69 6.76 -24.72
CA LEU A 5 -2.67 6.35 -23.71
C LEU A 5 -4.02 7.00 -24.05
N GLN A 6 -5.07 6.18 -24.02
CA GLN A 6 -6.44 6.58 -24.29
C GLN A 6 -6.83 7.74 -23.34
N LYS A 7 -7.18 8.90 -23.90
CA LYS A 7 -7.65 10.04 -23.09
C LYS A 7 -9.06 9.75 -22.61
N PHE A 8 -9.22 9.61 -21.29
CA PHE A 8 -10.55 9.54 -20.66
C PHE A 8 -11.02 10.98 -20.39
N ASP A 9 -11.70 11.59 -21.39
CA ASP A 9 -12.07 13.01 -21.38
C ASP A 9 -12.85 13.47 -20.13
N PHE A 10 -13.63 12.57 -19.52
CA PHE A 10 -14.36 12.86 -18.29
C PHE A 10 -13.44 12.96 -17.07
N VAL A 11 -12.49 12.02 -16.94
CA VAL A 11 -11.57 11.94 -15.78
C VAL A 11 -10.63 13.15 -15.78
N SER A 12 -10.13 13.57 -16.94
CA SER A 12 -9.24 14.73 -17.05
C SER A 12 -9.86 16.07 -16.62
N ARG A 13 -11.19 16.16 -16.48
CA ARG A 13 -11.87 17.38 -15.99
C ARG A 13 -11.91 17.47 -14.46
N CYS A 14 -11.81 16.33 -13.77
CA CYS A 14 -11.91 16.26 -12.31
C CYS A 14 -10.55 16.35 -11.62
N TYR A 15 -9.47 16.03 -12.32
CA TYR A 15 -8.12 15.96 -11.74
C TYR A 15 -7.18 16.92 -12.45
N ARG A 16 -6.35 17.61 -11.66
CA ARG A 16 -5.30 18.51 -12.19
C ARG A 16 -4.28 17.76 -13.06
N ALA A 17 -3.99 16.51 -12.72
CA ALA A 17 -3.10 15.65 -13.47
C ALA A 17 -3.54 14.19 -13.31
N VAL A 18 -3.55 13.46 -14.43
CA VAL A 18 -3.80 12.02 -14.47
C VAL A 18 -2.66 11.40 -15.25
N ARG A 19 -2.08 10.33 -14.70
CA ARG A 19 -1.03 9.55 -15.36
C ARG A 19 -1.45 8.09 -15.35
N VAL A 20 -1.33 7.44 -16.49
CA VAL A 20 -1.45 5.98 -16.59
C VAL A 20 -0.03 5.45 -16.73
N LEU A 21 0.36 4.58 -15.79
CA LEU A 21 1.67 3.96 -15.78
C LEU A 21 1.51 2.49 -16.17
N ALA A 22 2.39 2.01 -17.05
CA ALA A 22 2.51 0.60 -17.38
C ALA A 22 3.82 0.08 -16.79
N ALA A 23 3.76 -1.04 -16.06
CA ALA A 23 4.95 -1.65 -15.45
C ALA A 23 5.80 -2.48 -16.43
N GLU A 24 5.32 -2.67 -17.66
CA GLU A 24 5.99 -3.42 -18.73
C GLU A 24 6.45 -4.82 -18.27
N LEU A 25 5.54 -5.56 -17.62
CA LEU A 25 5.81 -6.91 -17.13
C LEU A 25 5.94 -7.90 -18.29
N THR A 26 6.84 -8.88 -18.16
CA THR A 26 6.89 -10.03 -19.06
C THR A 26 5.65 -10.91 -18.90
N SER A 27 5.40 -11.82 -19.86
CA SER A 27 4.31 -12.80 -19.76
C SER A 27 4.41 -13.69 -18.51
N THR A 28 5.64 -14.01 -18.08
CA THR A 28 5.89 -14.81 -16.88
C THR A 28 5.66 -14.04 -15.58
N GLN A 29 5.86 -12.71 -15.60
CA GLN A 29 5.57 -11.83 -14.47
C GLN A 29 4.09 -11.46 -14.39
N ASN A 30 3.42 -11.34 -15.53
CA ASN A 30 2.01 -10.93 -15.64
C ASN A 30 1.04 -12.09 -15.39
N ILE A 31 1.20 -12.78 -14.27
CA ILE A 31 0.32 -13.86 -13.79
C ILE A 31 -0.26 -13.46 -12.44
N TYR A 32 -1.54 -13.73 -12.18
CA TYR A 32 -2.12 -13.47 -10.88
C TYR A 32 -1.68 -14.55 -9.86
N PRO A 33 -1.26 -14.19 -8.63
CA PRO A 33 -1.18 -12.82 -8.06
C PRO A 33 0.18 -12.12 -8.23
N ALA A 34 1.19 -12.74 -8.83
CA ALA A 34 2.54 -12.18 -8.96
C ALA A 34 2.61 -10.83 -9.71
N GLY A 35 1.74 -10.60 -10.69
CA GLY A 35 1.75 -9.38 -11.51
C GLY A 35 1.57 -8.10 -10.70
N SER A 36 0.61 -8.08 -9.77
CA SER A 36 0.41 -6.90 -8.90
C SER A 36 1.60 -6.66 -7.98
N ALA A 37 2.25 -7.73 -7.50
CA ALA A 37 3.48 -7.64 -6.72
C ALA A 37 4.60 -6.98 -7.52
N TYR A 38 4.84 -7.39 -8.77
CA TYR A 38 5.84 -6.78 -9.63
C TYR A 38 5.51 -5.33 -10.01
N MET A 39 4.23 -5.00 -10.23
CA MET A 39 3.79 -3.62 -10.46
C MET A 39 4.12 -2.73 -9.26
N TRP A 40 3.76 -3.19 -8.07
CA TRP A 40 4.04 -2.47 -6.83
C TRP A 40 5.55 -2.33 -6.59
N GLN A 41 6.32 -3.39 -6.84
CA GLN A 41 7.78 -3.39 -6.80
C GLN A 41 8.36 -2.25 -7.65
N LYS A 42 7.95 -2.16 -8.92
CA LYS A 42 8.43 -1.17 -9.90
C LYS A 42 7.95 0.26 -9.62
N LEU A 43 6.85 0.44 -8.89
CA LEU A 43 6.41 1.76 -8.44
C LEU A 43 7.32 2.31 -7.32
N LEU A 44 7.91 1.42 -6.51
CA LEU A 44 8.66 1.79 -5.31
C LEU A 44 10.17 1.71 -5.45
N LEU A 45 10.70 0.65 -6.07
CA LEU A 45 12.13 0.43 -6.15
C LEU A 45 12.72 0.73 -7.52
N ASP A 46 13.73 1.59 -7.48
CA ASP A 46 14.74 1.89 -8.51
C ASP A 46 14.29 2.55 -9.82
N GLU A 47 15.34 3.01 -10.52
CA GLU A 47 15.57 3.89 -11.68
C GLU A 47 14.68 3.70 -12.92
N SER A 48 13.53 3.06 -12.76
CA SER A 48 12.46 3.07 -13.74
C SER A 48 11.93 4.50 -13.93
N PRO A 49 11.63 4.93 -15.16
CA PRO A 49 10.88 6.16 -15.40
C PRO A 49 9.48 6.13 -14.75
N THR A 50 9.03 5.00 -14.20
CA THR A 50 7.74 4.84 -13.50
C THR A 50 7.82 4.95 -11.98
N ALA A 51 9.02 5.04 -11.39
CA ALA A 51 9.17 5.08 -9.93
C ALA A 51 8.55 6.37 -9.36
N LEU A 52 7.74 6.25 -8.32
CA LEU A 52 7.00 7.41 -7.79
C LEU A 52 7.93 8.52 -7.27
N ARG A 53 9.09 8.16 -6.71
CA ARG A 53 10.10 9.14 -6.29
C ARG A 53 10.71 9.93 -7.45
N SER A 54 10.81 9.36 -8.65
CA SER A 54 11.36 10.08 -9.81
C SER A 54 10.45 11.23 -10.25
N PHE A 55 9.16 11.15 -9.92
CA PHE A 55 8.18 12.22 -10.12
C PHE A 55 8.12 13.24 -8.96
N GLY A 56 8.96 13.09 -7.93
CA GLY A 56 8.99 13.98 -6.77
C GLY A 56 7.94 13.69 -5.70
N PHE A 57 7.26 12.54 -5.74
CA PHE A 57 6.32 12.15 -4.69
C PHE A 57 7.06 11.72 -3.42
N THR A 58 6.58 12.19 -2.26
CA THR A 58 7.06 11.79 -0.93
C THR A 58 6.21 10.70 -0.31
N HIS A 59 4.95 10.64 -0.70
CA HIS A 59 3.98 9.66 -0.24
C HIS A 59 3.18 9.14 -1.42
N PHE A 60 2.62 7.94 -1.26
CA PHE A 60 1.57 7.48 -2.13
C PHE A 60 0.48 6.77 -1.32
N PHE A 61 -0.76 6.97 -1.75
CA PHE A 61 -1.89 6.20 -1.27
C PHE A 61 -2.22 5.15 -2.34
N LEU A 62 -2.15 3.88 -1.97
CA LEU A 62 -2.61 2.78 -2.81
C LEU A 62 -4.10 2.57 -2.58
N MET A 63 -4.87 2.55 -3.67
CA MET A 63 -6.30 2.29 -3.64
C MET A 63 -6.63 1.19 -4.63
N GLU A 64 -6.97 0.00 -4.13
CA GLU A 64 -7.43 -1.11 -4.95
C GLU A 64 -8.84 -0.86 -5.52
N ALA A 65 -9.23 -1.63 -6.54
CA ALA A 65 -10.46 -1.40 -7.29
C ALA A 65 -11.74 -1.69 -6.49
N ASP A 66 -11.65 -2.51 -5.44
CA ASP A 66 -12.72 -2.85 -4.50
C ASP A 66 -12.73 -1.96 -3.26
N THR A 67 -12.09 -0.80 -3.35
CA THR A 67 -12.06 0.21 -2.29
C THR A 67 -12.95 1.38 -2.61
N ARG A 68 -13.67 1.88 -1.60
CA ARG A 68 -14.58 3.01 -1.75
C ARG A 68 -14.45 4.01 -0.61
N PRO A 69 -14.40 5.32 -0.91
CA PRO A 69 -14.59 6.34 0.10
C PRO A 69 -16.04 6.34 0.58
N ILE A 70 -16.24 6.46 1.89
CA ILE A 70 -17.56 6.51 2.55
C ILE A 70 -17.85 7.85 3.21
N ARG A 71 -16.91 8.80 3.13
CA ARG A 71 -17.04 10.15 3.67
C ARG A 71 -16.56 11.19 2.66
N ALA A 72 -17.16 12.37 2.73
CA ALA A 72 -16.67 13.55 2.01
C ALA A 72 -15.25 13.92 2.49
N ASN A 73 -14.51 14.64 1.66
CA ASN A 73 -13.17 15.15 1.97
C ASN A 73 -12.15 14.04 2.36
N TRP A 74 -12.34 12.82 1.85
CA TRP A 74 -11.44 11.70 2.11
C TRP A 74 -10.01 11.95 1.60
N LEU A 75 -9.85 12.74 0.53
CA LEU A 75 -8.54 13.16 0.04
C LEU A 75 -7.84 14.09 1.04
N ASP A 76 -8.54 15.08 1.60
CA ASP A 76 -8.00 15.96 2.65
C ASP A 76 -7.66 15.15 3.91
N ALA A 77 -8.48 14.13 4.22
CA ALA A 77 -8.20 13.22 5.32
C ALA A 77 -6.92 12.40 5.10
N ILE A 78 -6.57 12.01 3.87
CA ILE A 78 -5.25 11.42 3.56
C ILE A 78 -4.13 12.41 3.88
N ILE A 79 -4.27 13.66 3.45
CA ILE A 79 -3.27 14.69 3.75
C ILE A 79 -3.12 14.86 5.27
N ASN A 80 -4.22 14.85 6.02
CA ASN A 80 -4.19 14.90 7.48
C ASN A 80 -3.50 13.68 8.11
N GLN A 81 -3.64 12.48 7.54
CA GLN A 81 -2.87 11.30 8.00
C GLN A 81 -1.37 11.49 7.78
N ILE A 82 -0.99 12.10 6.67
CA ILE A 82 0.41 12.38 6.31
C ILE A 82 1.00 13.46 7.22
N THR A 83 0.31 14.59 7.38
CA THR A 83 0.81 15.73 8.16
C THR A 83 0.69 15.53 9.66
N GLN A 84 -0.21 14.64 10.11
CA GLN A 84 -0.54 14.44 11.51
C GLN A 84 -0.90 15.75 12.23
N GLY A 85 -1.53 16.68 11.51
CA GLY A 85 -1.91 18.01 12.02
C GLY A 85 -0.78 19.03 12.07
N HIS A 86 0.44 18.68 11.63
CA HIS A 86 1.50 19.66 11.41
C HIS A 86 1.23 20.48 10.14
N PRO A 87 1.81 21.69 10.01
CA PRO A 87 1.74 22.45 8.78
C PRO A 87 2.29 21.63 7.60
N ASP A 88 1.63 21.77 6.45
CA ASP A 88 1.94 21.10 5.19
C ASP A 88 3.43 21.10 4.84
N LEU A 89 4.22 22.08 5.26
CA LEU A 89 5.66 22.12 4.95
C LEU A 89 6.49 20.98 5.61
N ASN A 90 5.90 20.20 6.53
CA ASN A 90 6.58 19.15 7.28
C ASN A 90 6.29 17.71 6.80
N TYR A 91 5.82 17.52 5.56
CA TYR A 91 5.55 16.18 5.01
C TYR A 91 6.74 15.19 5.14
N PHE A 92 7.98 15.66 5.28
CA PHE A 92 9.18 14.81 5.37
C PHE A 92 9.45 14.22 6.76
N SER A 93 8.70 14.61 7.80
CA SER A 93 9.01 14.25 9.19
C SER A 93 8.19 13.08 9.75
N THR A 94 7.46 12.33 8.92
CA THR A 94 6.69 11.20 9.43
C THR A 94 7.63 10.12 9.97
N ASP A 95 7.30 9.58 11.13
CA ASP A 95 8.07 8.53 11.79
C ASP A 95 7.62 7.12 11.43
N TRP A 96 6.83 6.96 10.38
CA TRP A 96 6.29 5.70 9.86
C TRP A 96 6.63 5.50 8.38
N TRP A 97 6.56 4.25 7.92
CA TRP A 97 6.79 3.85 6.53
C TRP A 97 5.51 3.41 5.84
N MET A 98 4.65 2.72 6.58
CA MET A 98 3.34 2.28 6.10
C MET A 98 2.29 2.63 7.15
N LEU A 99 1.20 3.21 6.68
CA LEU A 99 -0.01 3.47 7.45
C LEU A 99 -1.17 2.85 6.68
N GLY A 100 -1.67 1.69 7.13
CA GLY A 100 -2.73 1.03 6.37
C GLY A 100 -3.79 0.37 7.22
N SER A 101 -4.56 -0.48 6.54
CA SER A 101 -5.89 -0.83 6.99
C SER A 101 -5.91 -1.85 8.13
N ILE A 102 -6.88 -1.70 9.03
CA ILE A 102 -7.19 -2.69 10.07
C ILE A 102 -8.25 -3.65 9.51
N TYR A 103 -7.98 -4.96 9.57
CA TYR A 103 -8.99 -5.96 9.27
C TYR A 103 -10.10 -5.95 10.34
N ARG A 104 -11.34 -5.79 9.89
CA ARG A 104 -12.56 -5.82 10.70
C ARG A 104 -13.65 -6.71 10.07
N GLY A 105 -13.23 -7.65 9.25
CA GLY A 105 -14.14 -8.67 8.74
C GLY A 105 -14.51 -9.71 9.79
N THR A 106 -15.38 -10.64 9.41
CA THR A 106 -16.01 -11.59 10.35
C THR A 106 -15.23 -12.87 10.61
N MET A 107 -14.17 -13.15 9.83
CA MET A 107 -13.34 -14.35 10.05
C MET A 107 -12.29 -14.17 11.15
N PRO A 108 -11.88 -15.26 11.82
CA PRO A 108 -10.79 -15.25 12.79
C PRO A 108 -9.48 -14.69 12.22
N ILE A 109 -8.84 -13.81 13.00
CA ILE A 109 -7.58 -13.16 12.64
C ILE A 109 -6.43 -14.19 12.68
N ASN A 110 -5.60 -14.15 11.64
CA ASN A 110 -4.35 -14.89 11.48
C ASN A 110 -3.34 -14.00 10.73
N LEU A 111 -2.14 -14.51 10.43
CA LEU A 111 -1.08 -13.73 9.77
C LEU A 111 -1.53 -13.11 8.44
N HIS A 112 -2.39 -13.76 7.66
CA HIS A 112 -2.90 -13.22 6.39
C HIS A 112 -3.74 -11.94 6.57
N PHE A 113 -4.25 -11.67 7.78
CA PHE A 113 -5.00 -10.45 8.09
C PHE A 113 -4.12 -9.31 8.62
N LEU A 114 -2.82 -9.54 8.76
CA LEU A 114 -1.83 -8.47 8.91
C LEU A 114 -1.49 -7.81 7.56
N HIS A 115 -2.20 -8.17 6.48
CA HIS A 115 -2.10 -7.54 5.18
C HIS A 115 -2.59 -6.08 5.25
N ILE A 116 -1.63 -5.16 5.36
CA ILE A 116 -1.87 -3.71 5.48
C ILE A 116 -2.16 -3.07 4.12
N ASN A 117 -1.70 -3.66 3.01
CA ASN A 117 -1.28 -2.93 1.82
C ASN A 117 -2.34 -2.61 0.79
N GLY A 118 -3.33 -3.49 0.59
CA GLY A 118 -4.28 -3.32 -0.51
C GLY A 118 -4.91 -1.92 -0.52
N ASN A 119 -4.97 -1.28 0.66
CA ASN A 119 -5.29 0.12 0.80
C ASN A 119 -4.48 0.75 1.94
N ALA A 120 -3.35 1.37 1.61
CA ALA A 120 -2.46 1.98 2.59
C ALA A 120 -1.79 3.25 2.04
N ILE A 121 -1.33 4.08 2.96
CA ILE A 121 -0.46 5.22 2.70
C ILE A 121 0.97 4.79 3.01
N TYR A 122 1.89 5.15 2.14
CA TYR A 122 3.30 4.81 2.26
C TYR A 122 4.15 6.07 2.21
N HIS A 123 5.20 6.06 3.02
CA HIS A 123 6.26 7.06 2.98
C HIS A 123 7.39 6.59 2.07
N LEU A 124 7.75 7.37 1.05
CA LEU A 124 8.77 7.04 0.05
C LEU A 124 10.19 7.44 0.51
N SER A 125 10.53 7.24 1.79
CA SER A 125 11.90 7.49 2.29
C SER A 125 12.89 6.52 1.69
N SER A 126 14.13 6.98 1.48
CA SER A 126 15.25 6.10 1.09
C SER A 126 15.40 4.90 2.03
N SER A 127 15.25 5.09 3.35
CA SER A 127 15.35 4.01 4.34
C SER A 127 14.24 2.96 4.23
N PHE A 128 13.04 3.36 3.80
CA PHE A 128 11.95 2.40 3.57
C PHE A 128 12.22 1.59 2.31
N LEU A 129 12.64 2.25 1.24
CA LEU A 129 12.97 1.58 -0.02
C LEU A 129 14.16 0.63 0.13
N GLU A 130 15.18 1.02 0.89
CA GLU A 130 16.30 0.15 1.22
C GLU A 130 15.85 -1.07 2.04
N TYR A 131 14.97 -0.88 3.02
CA TYR A 131 14.36 -1.99 3.75
C TYR A 131 13.58 -2.94 2.82
N LEU A 132 12.78 -2.42 1.87
CA LEU A 132 12.05 -3.24 0.91
C LEU A 132 12.99 -4.04 -0.01
N LYS A 133 14.13 -3.47 -0.42
CA LYS A 133 15.19 -4.20 -1.15
C LYS A 133 15.62 -5.43 -0.35
N THR A 134 15.95 -5.25 0.93
CA THR A 134 16.34 -6.34 1.83
C THR A 134 15.27 -7.42 1.95
N VAL A 135 13.99 -7.04 2.11
CA VAL A 135 12.88 -8.00 2.21
C VAL A 135 12.77 -8.87 0.95
N TRP A 136 12.84 -8.27 -0.24
CA TRP A 136 12.67 -9.03 -1.50
C TRP A 136 13.89 -9.83 -1.91
N GLU A 137 15.09 -9.44 -1.50
CA GLU A 137 16.29 -10.27 -1.62
C GLU A 137 16.20 -11.52 -0.73
N ALA A 138 15.63 -11.38 0.47
CA ALA A 138 15.47 -12.49 1.41
C ALA A 138 14.33 -13.45 1.04
N ILE A 139 13.28 -12.95 0.37
CA ILE A 139 12.10 -13.73 -0.01
C ILE A 139 12.05 -13.83 -1.54
N PRO A 140 12.73 -14.82 -2.17
CA PRO A 140 12.74 -14.96 -3.61
C PRO A 140 11.33 -15.15 -4.17
N PHE A 141 11.09 -14.62 -5.38
CA PHE A 141 9.86 -14.83 -6.16
C PHE A 141 9.77 -16.29 -6.62
N ASN A 142 9.58 -17.24 -5.71
CA ASN A 142 9.13 -18.57 -6.06
C ASN A 142 7.60 -18.57 -6.21
N SER A 143 7.05 -19.64 -6.79
CA SER A 143 5.63 -19.80 -7.13
C SER A 143 4.65 -19.74 -5.94
N ASN A 144 5.14 -19.54 -4.71
CA ASN A 144 4.35 -19.52 -3.48
C ASN A 144 4.08 -18.12 -2.90
N ARG A 145 4.42 -17.01 -3.59
CA ARG A 145 3.90 -15.66 -3.26
C ARG A 145 2.41 -15.52 -3.59
N THR A 146 1.59 -16.43 -3.06
CA THR A 146 0.13 -16.48 -3.20
C THR A 146 -0.57 -15.49 -2.27
N LEU A 147 0.18 -14.80 -1.40
CA LEU A 147 -0.37 -14.17 -0.20
C LEU A 147 -0.38 -12.63 -0.19
N GLY A 148 0.01 -11.99 -1.29
CA GLY A 148 0.11 -10.52 -1.38
C GLY A 148 1.53 -10.01 -1.11
N TYR A 149 1.91 -8.93 -1.80
CA TYR A 149 3.28 -8.40 -1.87
C TYR A 149 3.75 -7.68 -0.60
N ASP A 150 2.82 -7.36 0.29
CA ASP A 150 3.06 -6.81 1.62
C ASP A 150 3.03 -7.84 2.73
N LEU A 151 2.39 -8.98 2.50
CA LEU A 151 2.52 -10.06 3.45
C LEU A 151 3.97 -10.54 3.48
N ASP A 152 4.75 -10.35 2.41
CA ASP A 152 6.20 -10.58 2.42
C ASP A 152 6.92 -9.74 3.49
N ILE A 153 6.46 -8.52 3.79
CA ILE A 153 7.01 -7.69 4.87
C ILE A 153 6.77 -8.34 6.24
N PHE A 154 5.54 -8.82 6.48
CA PHE A 154 5.19 -9.48 7.73
C PHE A 154 5.78 -10.89 7.84
N ASN A 155 5.82 -11.64 6.74
CA ASN A 155 6.52 -12.90 6.67
C ASN A 155 7.98 -12.69 7.03
N PHE A 156 8.65 -11.67 6.46
CA PHE A 156 10.01 -11.31 6.86
C PHE A 156 10.15 -10.99 8.35
N PHE A 157 9.11 -10.45 9.01
CA PHE A 157 9.13 -10.23 10.46
C PHE A 157 8.93 -11.48 11.30
N PHE A 158 8.23 -12.50 10.79
CA PHE A 158 7.86 -13.69 11.56
C PHE A 158 8.68 -14.93 11.19
N SER A 159 9.24 -14.99 9.98
CA SER A 159 10.18 -16.02 9.52
C SER A 159 11.61 -15.63 9.88
N VAL A 160 11.83 -15.21 11.12
CA VAL A 160 13.13 -14.74 11.59
C VAL A 160 14.06 -15.93 11.74
N ASP A 161 14.84 -16.16 10.68
CA ASP A 161 15.75 -17.31 10.60
C ASP A 161 17.19 -16.90 10.92
N THR A 162 17.47 -15.60 11.02
CA THR A 162 18.81 -15.05 11.34
C THR A 162 18.77 -13.99 12.44
N GLN A 163 19.88 -13.86 13.17
CA GLN A 163 20.04 -12.82 14.19
C GLN A 163 19.98 -11.40 13.59
N ASP A 164 20.48 -11.20 12.37
CA ASP A 164 20.47 -9.90 11.71
C ASP A 164 19.04 -9.46 11.35
N GLN A 165 18.23 -10.38 10.82
CA GLN A 165 16.81 -10.16 10.54
C GLN A 165 16.03 -9.85 11.83
N PHE A 166 16.35 -10.53 12.93
CA PHE A 166 15.75 -10.25 14.24
C PHE A 166 16.04 -8.82 14.70
N GLN A 167 17.31 -8.40 14.64
CA GLN A 167 17.71 -7.06 15.06
C GLN A 167 17.18 -5.97 14.12
N LEU A 168 17.07 -6.25 12.83
CA LEU A 168 16.43 -5.34 11.88
C LEU A 168 14.94 -5.17 12.22
N THR A 169 14.22 -6.28 12.40
CA THR A 169 12.79 -6.27 12.74
C THR A 169 12.52 -5.45 14.00
N LYS A 170 13.29 -5.67 15.08
CA LYS A 170 13.17 -4.89 16.32
C LYS A 170 13.32 -3.37 16.09
N ARG A 171 14.18 -2.98 15.15
CA ARG A 171 14.46 -1.57 14.84
C ARG A 171 13.36 -0.93 14.00
N VAL A 172 12.67 -1.69 13.16
CA VAL A 172 11.77 -1.10 12.14
C VAL A 172 10.29 -1.43 12.34
N TRP A 173 9.93 -2.39 13.21
CA TRP A 173 8.54 -2.81 13.39
C TRP A 173 7.58 -1.64 13.69
N HIS A 174 8.02 -0.67 14.49
CA HIS A 174 7.24 0.53 14.83
C HIS A 174 6.93 1.46 13.65
N LYS A 175 7.58 1.26 12.50
CA LYS A 175 7.34 2.00 11.25
C LYS A 175 6.09 1.52 10.50
N PHE A 176 5.53 0.37 10.87
CA PHE A 176 4.35 -0.22 10.25
C PHE A 176 3.16 0.02 11.17
N ARG A 177 2.27 0.92 10.76
CA ARG A 177 1.15 1.38 11.58
C ARG A 177 -0.17 0.97 10.97
N PHE A 178 -1.04 0.53 11.85
CA PHE A 178 -2.45 0.35 11.55
C PHE A 178 -3.20 1.66 11.82
N SER A 179 -4.16 1.99 10.96
CA SER A 179 -5.03 3.16 11.12
C SER A 179 -6.49 2.77 10.97
N GLU A 180 -7.35 3.42 11.75
CA GLU A 180 -8.81 3.32 11.55
C GLU A 180 -9.29 4.12 10.32
N PHE A 181 -8.42 4.93 9.70
CA PHE A 181 -8.72 5.69 8.50
C PHE A 181 -9.25 4.82 7.36
N ILE A 182 -8.68 3.61 7.23
CA ILE A 182 -9.04 2.61 6.24
C ILE A 182 -9.44 1.34 6.98
N GLN A 183 -10.65 0.87 6.76
CA GLN A 183 -11.11 -0.40 7.30
C GLN A 183 -11.14 -1.47 6.21
N ASN A 184 -10.52 -2.61 6.50
CA ASN A 184 -10.52 -3.76 5.61
C ASN A 184 -11.59 -4.76 6.03
N CYS A 185 -12.64 -4.85 5.21
CA CYS A 185 -13.76 -5.76 5.38
C CYS A 185 -13.55 -7.08 4.62
N TRP A 186 -12.49 -7.14 3.81
CA TRP A 186 -12.17 -8.20 2.87
C TRP A 186 -13.42 -8.72 2.13
N ARG A 187 -13.49 -10.02 1.83
CA ARG A 187 -14.65 -10.67 1.20
C ARG A 187 -15.78 -10.99 2.17
N THR A 188 -15.59 -10.72 3.47
CA THR A 188 -16.55 -11.08 4.51
C THR A 188 -17.57 -9.99 4.84
N GLY A 189 -17.29 -8.75 4.42
CA GLY A 189 -18.06 -7.60 4.90
C GLY A 189 -17.59 -7.14 6.27
N CYS A 190 -17.87 -5.87 6.56
CA CYS A 190 -17.89 -5.34 7.93
C CYS A 190 -19.36 -5.22 8.33
N SER A 191 -19.65 -5.33 9.61
CA SER A 191 -20.97 -4.93 10.08
C SER A 191 -21.08 -3.40 10.20
N ASP A 192 -22.22 -2.81 9.86
CA ASP A 192 -22.38 -1.34 9.78
C ASP A 192 -22.11 -0.64 11.14
N TRP A 193 -22.33 -1.34 12.25
CA TRP A 193 -22.05 -0.84 13.60
C TRP A 193 -20.56 -0.89 13.99
N GLU A 194 -19.69 -1.44 13.16
CA GLU A 194 -18.23 -1.52 13.40
C GLU A 194 -17.42 -0.46 12.63
N ILE A 195 -18.09 0.36 11.80
CA ILE A 195 -17.41 1.43 11.06
C ILE A 195 -17.01 2.55 12.01
N SER A 196 -15.71 2.77 12.18
CA SER A 196 -15.21 3.81 13.08
C SER A 196 -15.63 5.18 12.55
N PRO A 197 -15.96 6.14 13.44
CA PRO A 197 -16.14 7.55 13.04
C PRO A 197 -14.94 8.10 12.27
N SER A 198 -13.74 7.58 12.56
CA SER A 198 -12.48 7.95 11.93
C SER A 198 -12.23 7.28 10.58
N THR A 199 -13.10 6.37 10.14
CA THR A 199 -12.99 5.67 8.86
C THR A 199 -13.55 6.51 7.73
N TYR A 200 -12.72 6.75 6.71
CA TYR A 200 -13.11 7.45 5.49
C TYR A 200 -13.18 6.51 4.29
N ILE A 201 -12.52 5.35 4.37
CA ILE A 201 -12.35 4.42 3.27
C ILE A 201 -12.65 2.99 3.74
N ILE A 202 -13.46 2.27 2.97
CA ILE A 202 -13.71 0.84 3.15
C ILE A 202 -13.07 0.07 2.00
N HIS A 203 -12.30 -0.95 2.35
CA HIS A 203 -11.76 -1.95 1.43
C HIS A 203 -12.61 -3.22 1.48
N GLY A 204 -13.12 -3.65 0.33
CA GLY A 204 -13.93 -4.84 0.16
C GLY A 204 -15.37 -4.67 0.67
N GLY A 205 -15.94 -5.80 1.11
CA GLY A 205 -17.32 -5.95 1.51
C GLY A 205 -18.24 -6.33 0.35
N VAL A 206 -19.11 -7.32 0.59
CA VAL A 206 -20.20 -7.63 -0.34
C VAL A 206 -21.21 -6.50 -0.23
N LYS A 207 -21.63 -5.91 -1.37
CA LYS A 207 -22.83 -5.07 -1.37
C LYS A 207 -23.99 -5.90 -0.82
N SER A 208 -24.58 -5.46 0.29
CA SER A 208 -26.00 -5.68 0.50
C SER A 208 -26.81 -4.87 -0.51
#